data_AF-K0FCC0-F1
#
_entry.id   AF-K0FCC0-F1
#
_cell.length_a   1.000
_cell.length_b   1.000
_cell.length_c   1.000
_cell.angle_alpha   90.00
_cell.angle_beta   90.00
_cell.angle_gamma   90.00
#
_symmetry.space_group_name_H-M   'P 1'
#
loop_
_entity.id
_entity.type
_entity.pdbx_description
1 polymer ?
#
loop_
_entity_poly.entity_id
_entity_poly.type
_entity_poly.pdbx_seq_one_letter_code
_entity_poly.pdbx_strand_id
1 'polypeptide(L)'
;MVDSPFPGYIEDAKSGALQVRMDPQGFVEMDKACQELISQLTGLRGDARELSEKAAWGLGEANPRLSSAVELVQLFREKAFGGPNNAYDTVNDYITVAEDIRSMFQAMCETYARTDADFAAKLRELRV
;
A
#
# COMPACT_ATOMS: atom_id res chain seq x y z
N MET A 1 -12.97 12.70 12.55
CA MET A 1 -11.97 11.86 13.24
C MET A 1 -12.46 10.44 13.10
N VAL A 2 -11.67 9.53 12.54
CA VAL A 2 -12.06 8.11 12.46
C VAL A 2 -11.77 7.52 13.82
N ASP A 3 -12.79 7.01 14.51
CA ASP A 3 -12.58 6.32 15.78
C ASP A 3 -11.79 5.04 15.53
N SER A 4 -10.61 4.98 16.13
CA SER A 4 -9.74 3.81 16.05
C SER A 4 -10.25 2.75 17.00
N PRO A 5 -10.45 1.49 16.58
CA PRO A 5 -10.84 0.41 17.48
C PRO A 5 -9.67 -0.10 18.35
N PHE A 6 -8.43 0.25 17.98
CA PHE A 6 -7.22 -0.28 18.62
C PHE A 6 -7.06 0.04 20.12
N PRO A 7 -7.50 1.18 20.66
CA PRO A 7 -7.39 1.43 22.10
C PRO A 7 -8.05 0.32 22.94
N GLY A 8 -9.21 -0.19 22.52
CA GLY A 8 -9.88 -1.32 23.20
C GLY A 8 -9.05 -2.60 23.09
N TYR A 9 -8.60 -2.95 21.89
CA TYR A 9 -7.77 -4.15 21.68
C TYR A 9 -6.43 -4.08 22.42
N ILE A 10 -5.86 -2.88 22.61
CA ILE A 10 -4.64 -2.69 23.39
C ILE A 10 -4.88 -2.95 24.87
N GLU A 11 -6.01 -2.51 25.44
CA GLU A 11 -6.35 -2.81 26.83
C GLU A 11 -6.66 -4.30 27.04
N ASP A 12 -7.34 -4.94 26.08
CA ASP A 12 -7.54 -6.39 26.08
C ASP A 12 -6.19 -7.13 25.97
N ALA A 13 -5.25 -6.64 25.17
CA ALA A 13 -3.92 -7.24 25.07
C ALA A 13 -3.13 -7.11 26.37
N LYS A 14 -3.16 -5.92 27.01
CA LYS A 14 -2.48 -5.67 28.29
C LYS A 14 -3.02 -6.53 29.42
N SER A 15 -4.33 -6.77 29.43
CA SER A 15 -4.99 -7.62 30.43
C SER A 15 -4.90 -9.12 30.10
N GLY A 16 -4.38 -9.48 28.91
CA GLY A 16 -4.36 -10.86 28.41
C GLY A 16 -5.71 -11.40 27.96
N ALA A 17 -6.73 -10.53 27.86
CA ALA A 17 -8.07 -10.86 27.40
C ALA A 17 -8.18 -10.91 25.87
N LEU A 18 -7.20 -10.38 25.13
CA LEU A 18 -7.25 -10.34 23.66
C LEU A 18 -7.24 -11.76 23.08
N GLN A 19 -8.33 -12.11 22.41
CA GLN A 19 -8.44 -13.35 21.66
C GLN A 19 -8.18 -13.07 20.18
N VAL A 20 -7.14 -13.72 19.64
CA VAL A 20 -6.85 -13.67 18.20
C VAL A 20 -7.43 -14.93 17.56
N ARG A 21 -8.48 -14.76 16.76
CA ARG A 21 -9.09 -15.86 16.01
C ARG A 21 -8.47 -15.95 14.63
N MET A 22 -7.88 -17.10 14.34
CA MET A 22 -7.34 -17.42 13.02
C MET A 22 -8.46 -17.97 12.16
N ASP A 23 -9.13 -17.08 11.45
CA ASP A 23 -10.29 -17.39 10.59
C ASP A 23 -9.83 -17.50 9.12
N PRO A 24 -10.04 -18.65 8.44
CA PRO A 24 -9.70 -18.81 7.02
C PRO A 24 -10.26 -17.69 6.14
N GLN A 25 -11.49 -17.25 6.40
CA GLN A 25 -12.13 -16.16 5.64
C GLN A 25 -11.35 -14.85 5.79
N GLY A 26 -10.94 -14.52 7.02
CA GLY A 26 -10.16 -13.32 7.31
C GLY A 26 -8.82 -13.30 6.57
N PHE A 27 -8.15 -14.45 6.42
CA PHE A 27 -6.91 -14.54 5.63
C PHE A 27 -7.15 -14.32 4.14
N VAL A 28 -8.23 -14.87 3.57
CA VAL A 28 -8.59 -14.65 2.16
C VAL A 28 -8.91 -13.19 1.90
N GLU A 29 -9.69 -12.56 2.78
CA GLU A 29 -10.05 -11.15 2.70
C GLU A 29 -8.82 -10.24 2.84
N MET A 30 -7.91 -10.56 3.77
CA MET A 30 -6.69 -9.78 3.97
C MET A 30 -5.76 -9.87 2.77
N ASP A 31 -5.57 -11.07 2.20
CA ASP A 31 -4.78 -11.23 0.98
C ASP A 31 -5.39 -10.43 -0.19
N LYS A 32 -6.71 -10.49 -0.37
CA LYS A 32 -7.43 -9.70 -1.38
C LYS A 32 -7.26 -8.20 -1.14
N ALA A 33 -7.44 -7.72 0.08
CA ALA A 33 -7.30 -6.30 0.42
C ALA A 33 -5.86 -5.80 0.15
N CYS A 34 -4.84 -6.59 0.50
CA CYS A 34 -3.46 -6.26 0.17
C CYS A 34 -3.22 -6.20 -1.35
N GLN A 35 -3.76 -7.16 -2.12
CA GLN A 35 -3.66 -7.14 -3.59
C GLN A 35 -4.31 -5.89 -4.20
N GLU A 36 -5.51 -5.54 -3.73
CA GLU A 36 -6.24 -4.34 -4.19
C GLU A 36 -5.47 -3.06 -3.87
N LEU A 37 -4.88 -2.98 -2.68
CA LEU A 37 -4.05 -1.84 -2.28
C LEU A 37 -2.77 -1.75 -3.13
N ILE A 38 -2.05 -2.85 -3.32
CA ILE A 38 -0.84 -2.91 -4.16
C ILE A 38 -1.17 -2.48 -5.60
N SER A 39 -2.30 -2.94 -6.15
CA SER A 39 -2.76 -2.57 -7.49
C SER A 39 -3.02 -1.06 -7.61
N GLN A 40 -3.75 -0.48 -6.65
CA GLN A 40 -4.02 0.97 -6.61
C GLN A 40 -2.73 1.79 -6.49
N LEU A 41 -1.82 1.39 -5.60
CA LEU A 41 -0.53 2.07 -5.44
C LEU A 41 0.35 1.92 -6.68
N THR A 42 0.31 0.77 -7.36
CA THR A 42 1.02 0.58 -8.63
C THR A 42 0.51 1.53 -9.70
N GLY A 43 -0.81 1.73 -9.78
CA GLY A 43 -1.42 2.76 -10.64
C GLY A 43 -0.94 4.16 -10.29
N LEU A 44 -1.01 4.54 -9.01
CA LEU A 44 -0.55 5.85 -8.53
C LEU A 44 0.95 6.10 -8.80
N ARG A 45 1.78 5.06 -8.69
CA ARG A 45 3.21 5.13 -9.04
C ARG A 45 3.39 5.38 -10.55
N GLY A 46 2.55 4.78 -11.39
CA GLY A 46 2.48 5.09 -12.82
C GLY A 46 2.11 6.55 -13.09
N ASP A 47 1.08 7.05 -12.41
CA ASP A 47 0.62 8.44 -12.53
C ASP A 47 1.71 9.44 -12.12
N ALA A 48 2.47 9.15 -11.06
CA ALA A 48 3.58 9.98 -10.63
C ALA A 48 4.68 10.08 -11.70
N ARG A 49 4.98 8.97 -12.38
CA ARG A 49 5.91 8.98 -13.51
C ARG A 49 5.37 9.79 -14.68
N GLU A 50 4.12 9.56 -15.09
CA GLU A 50 3.49 10.31 -16.19
C GLU A 50 3.47 11.82 -15.90
N LEU A 51 3.17 12.20 -14.65
CA LEU A 51 3.19 13.59 -14.22
C LEU A 51 4.58 14.23 -14.39
N SER A 52 5.66 13.50 -14.09
CA SER A 52 7.03 13.97 -14.31
C SER A 52 7.37 14.14 -15.79
N GLU A 53 6.83 13.28 -16.64
CA GLU A 53 7.09 13.25 -18.09
C GLU A 53 6.19 14.24 -18.85
N LYS A 54 5.26 14.93 -18.16
CA LYS A 54 4.36 15.90 -18.76
C LYS A 54 5.13 17.00 -19.52
N ALA A 55 4.84 17.08 -20.82
CA ALA A 55 5.53 17.99 -21.74
C ALA A 55 5.33 19.47 -21.39
N ALA A 56 4.09 19.85 -21.07
CA ALA A 56 3.71 21.21 -20.73
C ALA A 56 2.85 21.25 -19.47
N TRP A 57 3.21 22.12 -18.55
CA TRP A 57 2.51 22.42 -17.30
C TRP A 57 1.66 23.67 -17.41
N GLY A 58 1.90 24.53 -18.41
CA GLY A 58 1.11 25.73 -18.64
C GLY A 58 1.37 26.85 -17.63
N LEU A 59 2.59 26.89 -17.08
CA LEU A 59 3.04 27.87 -16.10
C LEU A 59 3.90 28.97 -16.73
N GLY A 60 4.12 28.91 -18.04
CA GLY A 60 4.96 29.86 -18.78
C GLY A 60 6.39 29.36 -19.00
N GLU A 61 6.64 28.07 -18.76
CA GLU A 61 7.93 27.39 -18.90
C GLU A 61 8.51 27.41 -20.33
N ALA A 62 7.67 27.66 -21.34
CA ALA A 62 8.11 27.86 -22.71
C ALA A 62 8.66 29.27 -22.98
N ASN A 63 8.44 30.22 -22.07
CA ASN A 63 8.94 31.59 -22.21
C ASN A 63 10.27 31.74 -21.43
N PRO A 64 11.41 31.90 -22.12
CA PRO A 64 12.72 32.00 -21.47
C PRO A 64 12.87 33.25 -20.57
N ARG A 65 11.98 34.24 -20.70
CA ARG A 65 11.95 35.41 -19.79
C ARG A 65 11.30 35.10 -18.45
N LEU A 66 10.55 34.01 -18.36
CA LEU A 66 9.90 33.54 -17.13
C LEU A 66 10.75 32.44 -16.50
N SER A 67 12.00 32.76 -16.14
CA SER A 67 12.96 31.77 -15.61
C SER A 67 12.43 31.03 -14.38
N SER A 68 11.71 31.72 -13.49
CA SER A 68 11.08 31.10 -12.32
C SER A 68 10.02 30.06 -12.68
N ALA A 69 9.32 30.20 -13.81
CA ALA A 69 8.38 29.20 -14.29
C ALA A 69 9.10 27.93 -14.74
N VAL A 70 10.26 28.07 -15.40
CA VAL A 70 11.11 26.94 -15.79
C VAL A 70 11.61 26.17 -14.57
N GLU A 71 12.14 26.89 -13.58
CA GLU A 71 12.63 26.31 -12.32
C GLU A 71 11.51 25.60 -11.54
N LEU A 72 10.32 26.20 -11.47
CA LEU A 72 9.18 25.60 -10.78
C LEU A 72 8.69 24.32 -11.47
N VAL A 73 8.63 24.31 -12.81
CA VAL A 73 8.28 23.09 -13.57
C VAL A 73 9.31 22.01 -13.34
N GLN A 74 10.60 22.34 -13.33
CA GLN A 74 11.65 21.38 -13.02
C GLN A 74 11.47 20.78 -11.62
N LEU A 75 11.20 21.62 -10.61
CA LEU A 75 10.92 21.18 -9.25
C LEU A 75 9.70 20.25 -9.20
N PHE A 76 8.61 20.57 -9.91
CA PHE A 76 7.42 19.72 -9.93
C PHE A 76 7.66 18.37 -10.60
N ARG A 77 8.44 18.34 -11.69
CA ARG A 77 8.88 17.07 -12.31
C ARG A 77 9.67 16.23 -11.32
N GLU A 78 10.65 16.83 -10.66
CA GLU A 78 11.49 16.18 -9.66
C GLU A 78 10.70 15.68 -8.45
N LYS A 79 9.70 16.44 -7.99
CA LYS A 79 8.80 16.04 -6.90
C LYS A 79 7.88 14.88 -7.30
N ALA A 80 7.57 14.74 -8.59
CA ALA A 80 6.82 13.60 -9.10
C ALA A 80 7.72 12.37 -9.24
N PHE A 81 8.89 12.50 -9.88
CA PHE A 81 9.87 11.43 -10.09
C PHE A 81 11.29 11.99 -10.36
N GLY A 82 12.31 11.25 -9.94
CA GLY A 82 13.73 11.52 -10.27
C GLY A 82 14.43 12.55 -9.36
N GLY A 83 13.68 13.34 -8.59
CA GLY A 83 14.22 14.20 -7.54
C GLY A 83 14.24 13.53 -6.17
N PRO A 84 14.88 14.16 -5.16
CA PRO A 84 14.82 13.65 -3.80
C PRO A 84 13.40 13.74 -3.22
N ASN A 85 13.01 12.76 -2.40
CA ASN A 85 11.72 12.73 -1.72
C ASN A 85 10.55 12.90 -2.72
N ASN A 86 10.55 12.12 -3.79
CA ASN A 86 9.54 12.20 -4.83
C ASN A 86 8.36 11.24 -4.58
N ALA A 87 7.24 11.50 -5.27
CA ALA A 87 6.02 10.72 -5.10
C ALA A 87 6.17 9.27 -5.56
N TYR A 88 6.86 9.03 -6.68
CA TYR A 88 7.08 7.69 -7.22
C TYR A 88 7.77 6.76 -6.21
N ASP A 89 8.89 7.21 -5.64
CA ASP A 89 9.68 6.43 -4.68
C ASP A 89 8.91 6.24 -3.37
N THR A 90 8.24 7.29 -2.89
CA THR A 90 7.40 7.20 -1.69
C THR A 90 6.31 6.14 -1.87
N VAL A 91 5.58 6.18 -3.00
CA VAL A 91 4.54 5.19 -3.28
C VAL A 91 5.14 3.78 -3.43
N ASN A 92 6.34 3.66 -4.02
CA ASN A 92 7.05 2.40 -4.08
C ASN A 92 7.35 1.82 -2.69
N ASP A 93 7.77 2.65 -1.73
CA ASP A 93 8.00 2.20 -0.36
C ASP A 93 6.71 1.66 0.28
N TYR A 94 5.56 2.31 0.04
CA TYR A 94 4.26 1.81 0.50
C TYR A 94 3.87 0.48 -0.18
N ILE A 95 4.19 0.29 -1.46
CA ILE A 95 3.99 -0.99 -2.16
C ILE A 95 4.79 -2.09 -1.46
N THR A 96 6.07 -1.86 -1.17
CA THR A 96 6.93 -2.83 -0.48
C THR A 96 6.38 -3.19 0.90
N VAL A 97 5.94 -2.22 1.69
CA VAL A 97 5.33 -2.51 3.01
C VAL A 97 4.03 -3.33 2.86
N ALA A 98 3.20 -3.03 1.85
CA ALA A 98 1.99 -3.80 1.58
C ALA A 98 2.30 -5.25 1.14
N GLU A 99 3.34 -5.45 0.34
CA GLU A 99 3.85 -6.77 -0.04
C GLU A 99 4.35 -7.55 1.18
N ASP A 100 5.12 -6.92 2.07
CA ASP A 100 5.62 -7.55 3.30
C ASP A 100 4.47 -7.99 4.22
N ILE A 101 3.47 -7.13 4.42
CA ILE A 101 2.26 -7.46 5.21
C ILE A 101 1.53 -8.65 4.58
N ARG A 102 1.36 -8.65 3.25
CA ARG A 102 0.72 -9.74 2.53
C ARG A 102 1.49 -11.04 2.70
N SER A 103 2.80 -11.03 2.51
CA SER A 103 3.67 -12.20 2.67
C SER A 103 3.63 -12.75 4.10
N MET A 104 3.59 -11.89 5.12
CA MET A 104 3.42 -12.30 6.51
C MET A 104 2.11 -13.07 6.71
N PHE A 105 0.98 -12.53 6.23
CA PHE A 105 -0.31 -13.21 6.37
C PHE A 105 -0.40 -14.51 5.58
N GLN A 106 0.22 -14.57 4.39
CA GLN A 106 0.33 -15.81 3.61
C GLN A 106 1.12 -16.88 4.37
N ALA A 107 2.27 -16.54 4.95
CA ALA A 107 3.07 -17.47 5.74
C ALA A 107 2.32 -17.98 6.99
N MET A 108 1.57 -17.11 7.67
CA MET A 108 0.70 -17.52 8.78
C MET A 108 -0.39 -18.49 8.29
N CYS A 109 -1.11 -18.14 7.22
CA CYS A 109 -2.17 -18.96 6.65
C CYS A 109 -1.67 -20.36 6.23
N GLU A 110 -0.51 -20.43 5.57
CA GLU A 110 0.13 -21.69 5.18
C GLU A 110 0.54 -22.55 6.38
N THR A 111 1.03 -21.92 7.45
CA THR A 111 1.38 -22.62 8.69
C THR A 111 0.15 -23.25 9.32
N TYR A 112 -0.95 -22.48 9.44
CA TYR A 112 -2.21 -22.98 10.00
C TYR A 112 -2.82 -24.09 9.15
N ALA A 113 -2.84 -23.94 7.82
CA ALA A 113 -3.34 -24.97 6.91
C ALA A 113 -2.53 -26.29 6.98
N ARG A 114 -1.28 -26.25 7.43
CA ARG A 114 -0.46 -27.45 7.62
C ARG A 114 -0.79 -28.18 8.93
N THR A 115 -1.12 -27.43 9.98
CA THR A 115 -1.30 -27.97 11.33
C THR A 115 -2.75 -28.24 11.70
N ASP A 116 -3.71 -27.61 11.02
CA ASP A 116 -5.14 -27.70 11.30
C ASP A 116 -5.89 -28.15 10.03
N ALA A 117 -6.39 -29.39 10.06
CA ALA A 117 -7.08 -30.01 8.93
C ALA A 117 -8.42 -29.34 8.62
N ASP A 118 -9.14 -28.85 9.65
CA ASP A 118 -10.43 -28.18 9.49
C ASP A 118 -10.22 -26.78 8.91
N PHE A 119 -9.20 -26.06 9.39
CA PHE A 119 -8.76 -24.80 8.80
C PHE A 119 -8.40 -24.99 7.32
N ALA A 120 -7.62 -26.02 7.01
CA ALA A 120 -7.21 -26.33 5.64
C ALA A 120 -8.40 -26.69 4.74
N ALA A 121 -9.39 -27.42 5.26
CA ALA A 121 -10.61 -27.76 4.53
C ALA A 121 -11.42 -26.52 4.17
N LYS A 122 -11.69 -25.67 5.17
CA LYS A 122 -12.39 -24.39 4.94
C LYS A 122 -11.63 -23.49 3.97
N LEU A 123 -10.31 -23.40 4.09
CA LEU A 123 -9.49 -22.60 3.17
C LEU A 123 -9.58 -23.10 1.72
N ARG A 124 -9.67 -24.42 1.50
CA ARG A 124 -9.90 -24.98 0.16
C ARG A 124 -11.26 -24.59 -0.38
N GLU A 125 -12.31 -24.68 0.44
CA GLU A 125 -13.69 -24.30 0.04
C GLU A 125 -13.78 -22.83 -0.37
N LEU A 126 -13.06 -21.94 0.33
CA LEU A 126 -13.05 -20.50 0.04
C LEU A 126 -12.24 -20.10 -1.21
N ARG A 127 -11.38 -20.99 -1.71
CA ARG A 127 -10.52 -20.74 -2.88
C ARG A 127 -11.10 -21.29 -4.19
N VAL A 128 -12.22 -22.01 -4.13
CA VAL A 128 -12.97 -22.52 -5.30
C VAL A 128 -13.82 -21.40 -5.89
#